data_AF-A0A954XED2-F1
#
_entry.id   AF-A0A954XED2-F1
#
_cell.length_a   1.000
_cell.length_b   1.000
_cell.length_c   1.000
_cell.angle_alpha   90.00
_cell.angle_beta   90.00
_cell.angle_gamma   90.00
#
_symmetry.space_group_name_H-M   'P 1'
#
loop_
_entity.id
_entity.type
_entity.pdbx_description
1 polymer ?
#
loop_
_entity_poly.entity_id
_entity_poly.type
_entity_poly.pdbx_seq_one_letter_code
_entity_poly.pdbx_strand_id
1 'polypeptide(L)'
;MRRVALALTILAVCILAPARADEAPKFTPDTDGFRSIAVPYLKEHCLRCHGPDEQEAEFRVDRQLQIDFTDRVAKQHWREVVNVLNSHEMPPEDEPQPNPDQTAAVVEWVTQQMARAELVQRDTMIVLRRLNREEYRNTIRDLMGVDFDPIVFPQDPPAGGFDNNGAALTMSPLHMELYYDAARKVLDQALVTGTQPPSLRWRFEPDSGDSDSNRVTYDGQRVIVNGGRSRVQDGFKVMHHESWDRKLNARDFRLPHEGEYVIRVRAAQVTPNREQVVESARKFLAERRDREIEKNPKRAKYIHEQFENDLNHFRNDGMYDYGPPRLKLVQTLGGQPRVLAEFDVDAPLDEPQVYDVRARFTTESAGLTIEYAYSIPKVLENFWMQGHDDFARPELWVDWFELEGPVYDAWPPASVRQVLGDSASFVTSEPDANRTIADELPAAKTAIADFMRRAYRRPVDAAEVEAKVDLFQQARTAGTEYAEAIRSPLIAILMSPHFLYLTEPAADAVGDSKVDGKSHAPRPLTDHELAARLSYLIWSSMPDEQLMSLADAGQLSQPEQLSQQVDRLLADPKSTAFVNNFAGQWLGLREVGANPPAPDLYPHYDRHLETSIVGETEA
;
A
#
# COMPACT_ATOMS: atom_id res chain seq x y z
N MET A 1 20.50 -27.55 -10.43
CA MET A 1 21.05 -27.42 -11.81
C MET A 1 20.43 -28.37 -12.86
N ARG A 2 19.21 -28.90 -12.70
CA ARG A 2 18.48 -29.59 -13.79
C ARG A 2 16.96 -29.42 -13.65
N ARG A 3 16.46 -28.19 -13.55
CA ARG A 3 15.02 -27.85 -13.66
C ARG A 3 14.79 -26.39 -14.11
N VAL A 4 15.55 -25.91 -15.09
CA VAL A 4 15.39 -24.57 -15.70
C VAL A 4 15.12 -24.66 -17.21
N ALA A 5 15.05 -25.86 -17.79
CA ALA A 5 15.12 -26.05 -19.24
C ALA A 5 13.76 -26.23 -19.96
N LEU A 6 12.61 -25.90 -19.35
CA LEU A 6 11.30 -26.09 -20.01
C LEU A 6 10.44 -24.82 -20.13
N ALA A 7 10.89 -23.67 -19.62
CA ALA A 7 10.18 -22.39 -19.77
C ALA A 7 10.68 -21.54 -20.95
N LEU A 8 11.74 -21.96 -21.67
CA LEU A 8 12.40 -21.15 -22.70
C LEU A 8 11.91 -21.36 -24.14
N THR A 9 10.89 -22.18 -24.39
CA THR A 9 10.50 -22.58 -25.76
C THR A 9 9.21 -21.95 -26.30
N ILE A 10 8.54 -21.07 -25.55
CA ILE A 10 7.38 -20.30 -26.04
C ILE A 10 7.73 -18.81 -26.25
N LEU A 11 8.91 -18.35 -25.83
CA LEU A 11 9.33 -16.94 -25.93
C LEU A 11 10.25 -16.63 -27.14
N ALA A 12 10.30 -17.50 -28.17
CA ALA A 12 11.32 -17.43 -29.23
C ALA A 12 10.78 -17.34 -30.68
N VAL A 13 9.63 -16.68 -30.92
CA VAL A 13 9.10 -16.48 -32.30
C VAL A 13 8.85 -15.01 -32.70
N CYS A 14 9.17 -14.01 -31.87
CA CYS A 14 8.92 -12.60 -32.24
C CYS A 14 10.15 -11.69 -32.18
N ILE A 15 11.26 -12.06 -32.81
CA ILE A 15 12.35 -11.11 -33.10
C ILE A 15 12.84 -11.29 -34.53
N LEU A 16 12.35 -10.43 -35.43
CA LEU A 16 13.04 -9.82 -36.59
C LEU A 16 12.01 -9.26 -37.58
N ALA A 17 11.36 -8.16 -37.20
CA ALA A 17 10.86 -7.19 -38.15
C ALA A 17 11.24 -5.80 -37.63
N PRO A 18 11.88 -4.94 -38.44
CA PRO A 18 12.06 -3.55 -38.04
C PRO A 18 10.66 -2.96 -37.87
N ALA A 19 10.35 -2.45 -36.68
CA ALA A 19 9.16 -1.65 -36.47
C ALA A 19 9.26 -0.42 -37.38
N ARG A 20 8.60 -0.49 -38.53
CA ARG A 20 8.09 0.73 -39.14
C ARG A 20 7.19 1.37 -38.10
N ALA A 21 7.24 2.70 -37.99
CA ALA A 21 6.16 3.44 -37.36
C ALA A 21 4.91 3.20 -38.22
N ASP A 22 4.27 2.05 -38.04
CA ASP A 22 2.96 1.78 -38.58
C ASP A 22 2.03 2.81 -37.95
N GLU A 23 1.25 3.45 -38.82
CA GLU A 23 0.24 4.42 -38.46
C GLU A 23 -0.56 3.88 -37.27
N ALA A 24 -0.74 4.70 -36.22
CA ALA A 24 -1.46 4.29 -35.01
C ALA A 24 -2.73 3.53 -35.39
N PRO A 25 -3.04 2.38 -34.75
CA PRO A 25 -4.12 1.51 -35.18
C PRO A 25 -5.42 2.32 -35.21
N LYS A 26 -5.92 2.61 -36.41
CA LYS A 26 -7.21 3.30 -36.57
C LYS A 26 -8.31 2.27 -36.50
N PHE A 27 -9.38 2.57 -35.77
CA PHE A 27 -10.56 1.73 -35.78
C PHE A 27 -11.16 1.76 -37.18
N THR A 28 -11.13 0.62 -37.86
CA THR A 28 -11.82 0.42 -39.14
C THR A 28 -13.10 -0.36 -38.88
N PRO A 29 -14.29 0.24 -39.09
CA PRO A 29 -15.55 -0.47 -38.94
C PRO A 29 -15.58 -1.77 -39.75
N ASP A 30 -16.05 -2.85 -39.14
CA ASP A 30 -16.24 -4.13 -39.83
C ASP A 30 -17.49 -4.10 -40.72
N THR A 31 -17.33 -3.52 -41.91
CA THR A 31 -18.41 -3.38 -42.89
C THR A 31 -18.92 -4.72 -43.40
N ASP A 32 -18.07 -5.74 -43.48
CA ASP A 32 -18.44 -7.06 -44.00
C ASP A 32 -19.22 -7.85 -42.97
N GLY A 33 -18.78 -7.86 -41.71
CA GLY A 33 -19.53 -8.43 -40.59
C GLY A 33 -20.87 -7.72 -40.39
N PHE A 34 -20.90 -6.38 -40.48
CA PHE A 34 -22.17 -5.64 -40.42
C PHE A 34 -23.16 -6.09 -41.51
N ARG A 35 -22.69 -6.21 -42.76
CA ARG A 35 -23.55 -6.60 -43.90
C ARG A 35 -24.01 -8.04 -43.85
N SER A 36 -23.17 -8.96 -43.37
CA SER A 36 -23.43 -10.40 -43.38
C SER A 36 -24.12 -10.92 -42.12
N ILE A 37 -23.88 -10.28 -40.97
CA ILE A 37 -24.38 -10.72 -39.66
C ILE A 37 -25.53 -9.80 -39.19
N ALA A 38 -25.25 -8.51 -39.04
CA ALA A 38 -26.21 -7.58 -38.42
C ALA A 38 -27.36 -7.17 -39.35
N VAL A 39 -27.09 -6.85 -40.62
CA VAL A 39 -28.11 -6.35 -41.56
C VAL A 39 -29.25 -7.34 -41.81
N PRO A 40 -29.02 -8.65 -42.06
CA PRO A 40 -30.12 -9.61 -42.24
C PRO A 40 -31.00 -9.69 -41.00
N TYR A 41 -30.38 -9.78 -39.81
CA TYR A 41 -31.08 -9.84 -38.53
C TYR A 41 -31.93 -8.60 -38.27
N LEU A 42 -31.35 -7.40 -38.46
CA LEU A 42 -32.07 -6.13 -38.27
C LEU A 42 -33.24 -5.99 -39.25
N LYS A 43 -33.09 -6.44 -40.49
CA LYS A 43 -34.18 -6.41 -41.49
C LYS A 43 -35.33 -7.34 -41.14
N GLU A 44 -35.01 -8.52 -40.63
CA GLU A 44 -35.99 -9.55 -40.32
C GLU A 44 -36.75 -9.25 -39.02
N HIS A 45 -36.04 -8.77 -37.99
CA HIS A 45 -36.57 -8.69 -36.63
C HIS A 45 -36.78 -7.28 -36.09
N CYS A 46 -36.15 -6.25 -36.66
CA CYS A 46 -36.17 -4.90 -36.08
C CYS A 46 -36.80 -3.84 -36.99
N LEU A 47 -36.58 -3.94 -38.31
CA LEU A 47 -36.89 -2.86 -39.25
C LEU A 47 -38.38 -2.56 -39.38
N ARG A 48 -39.26 -3.52 -39.10
CA ARG A 48 -40.71 -3.31 -39.19
C ARG A 48 -41.18 -2.23 -38.21
N CYS A 49 -40.76 -2.29 -36.94
CA CYS A 49 -41.17 -1.38 -35.88
C CYS A 49 -40.21 -0.21 -35.63
N HIS A 50 -38.94 -0.33 -36.07
CA HIS A 50 -37.90 0.69 -35.91
C HIS A 50 -37.42 1.23 -37.27
N GLY A 51 -38.35 1.42 -38.20
CA GLY A 51 -38.08 1.77 -39.61
C GLY A 51 -38.74 3.06 -40.08
N PRO A 52 -38.74 3.34 -41.40
CA PRO A 52 -39.35 4.53 -41.97
C PRO A 52 -40.85 4.69 -41.68
N ASP A 53 -41.56 3.57 -41.55
CA ASP A 53 -43.02 3.56 -41.47
C ASP A 53 -43.52 3.52 -40.01
N GLU A 54 -42.74 2.95 -39.10
CA GLU A 54 -43.06 2.80 -37.66
C GLU A 54 -41.80 3.09 -36.84
N GLN A 55 -41.93 3.88 -35.76
CA GLN A 55 -40.81 4.45 -34.98
C GLN A 55 -41.02 4.21 -33.49
N GLU A 56 -41.15 2.94 -33.11
CA GLU A 56 -41.32 2.59 -31.71
C GLU A 56 -40.14 3.10 -30.86
N ALA A 57 -40.48 3.67 -29.70
CA ALA A 57 -39.54 4.31 -28.77
C ALA A 57 -38.64 5.42 -29.39
N GLU A 58 -39.09 6.09 -30.45
CA GLU A 58 -38.32 7.12 -31.19
C GLU A 58 -36.97 6.61 -31.72
N PHE A 59 -36.85 5.29 -31.93
CA PHE A 59 -35.62 4.62 -32.34
C PHE A 59 -35.71 4.07 -33.77
N ARG A 60 -34.66 4.31 -34.56
CA ARG A 60 -34.56 4.03 -36.00
C ARG A 60 -33.28 3.29 -36.35
N VAL A 61 -33.40 1.99 -36.58
CA VAL A 61 -32.23 1.13 -36.88
C VAL A 61 -31.54 1.49 -38.20
N ASP A 62 -32.27 2.04 -39.17
CA ASP A 62 -31.74 2.40 -40.49
C ASP A 62 -30.96 3.73 -40.51
N ARG A 63 -31.06 4.54 -39.44
CA ARG A 63 -30.38 5.85 -39.35
C ARG A 63 -29.44 5.99 -38.16
N GLN A 64 -29.79 5.43 -37.01
CA GLN A 64 -29.08 5.67 -35.75
C GLN A 64 -28.03 4.60 -35.43
N LEU A 65 -28.12 3.41 -36.06
CA LEU A 65 -27.11 2.36 -35.90
C LEU A 65 -25.93 2.55 -36.86
N GLN A 66 -25.11 3.55 -36.57
CA GLN A 66 -23.82 3.71 -37.23
C GLN A 66 -22.81 2.69 -36.70
N ILE A 67 -21.87 2.26 -37.54
CA ILE A 67 -20.89 1.21 -37.20
C ILE A 67 -19.51 1.77 -36.82
N ASP A 68 -19.40 3.09 -36.65
CA ASP A 68 -18.22 3.68 -36.03
C ASP A 68 -18.36 3.59 -34.50
N PHE A 69 -17.83 2.51 -33.92
CA PHE A 69 -17.88 2.26 -32.48
C PHE A 69 -16.96 3.17 -31.66
N THR A 70 -16.17 4.04 -32.31
CA THR A 70 -15.44 5.11 -31.61
C THR A 70 -16.32 6.33 -31.32
N ASP A 71 -17.41 6.51 -32.08
CA ASP A 71 -18.41 7.54 -31.79
C ASP A 71 -19.24 7.16 -30.56
N ARG A 72 -19.37 8.09 -29.61
CA ARG A 72 -20.05 7.84 -28.33
C ARG A 72 -21.54 7.57 -28.52
N VAL A 73 -22.18 8.23 -29.49
CA VAL A 73 -23.62 8.12 -29.75
C VAL A 73 -23.91 6.77 -30.41
N ALA A 74 -23.14 6.40 -31.43
CA ALA A 74 -23.24 5.10 -32.08
C ALA A 74 -23.03 3.94 -31.08
N LYS A 75 -22.00 4.03 -30.23
CA LYS A 75 -21.72 3.03 -29.18
C LYS A 75 -22.87 2.91 -28.18
N GLN A 76 -23.51 4.02 -27.82
CA GLN A 76 -24.64 4.01 -26.90
C GLN A 76 -25.87 3.31 -27.52
N HIS A 77 -26.21 3.62 -28.77
CA HIS A 77 -27.32 2.94 -29.47
C HIS A 77 -27.09 1.43 -29.62
N TRP A 78 -25.87 1.00 -29.93
CA TRP A 78 -25.56 -0.43 -29.99
C TRP A 78 -25.62 -1.12 -28.63
N ARG A 79 -25.28 -0.44 -27.52
CA ARG A 79 -25.47 -0.98 -26.16
C ARG A 79 -26.94 -1.18 -25.85
N GLU A 80 -27.80 -0.22 -26.21
CA GLU A 80 -29.24 -0.34 -26.03
C GLU A 80 -29.80 -1.54 -26.79
N VAL A 81 -29.38 -1.74 -28.04
CA VAL A 81 -29.74 -2.93 -28.83
C VAL A 81 -29.28 -4.22 -28.15
N VAL A 82 -28.03 -4.32 -27.72
CA VAL A 82 -27.52 -5.51 -27.02
C VAL A 82 -28.28 -5.77 -25.72
N ASN A 83 -28.67 -4.72 -24.99
CA ASN A 83 -29.42 -4.86 -23.75
C ASN A 83 -30.80 -5.49 -24.00
N VAL A 84 -31.58 -4.96 -24.95
CA VAL A 84 -32.94 -5.48 -25.25
C VAL A 84 -32.92 -6.87 -25.88
N LEU A 85 -31.84 -7.21 -26.60
CA LEU A 85 -31.65 -8.57 -27.12
C LEU A 85 -31.29 -9.56 -26.00
N ASN A 86 -30.40 -9.18 -25.07
CA ASN A 86 -30.02 -10.03 -23.95
C ASN A 86 -31.18 -10.25 -22.96
N SER A 87 -32.02 -9.23 -22.73
CA SER A 87 -33.20 -9.35 -21.88
C SER A 87 -34.39 -10.03 -22.57
N HIS A 88 -34.27 -10.36 -23.87
CA HIS A 88 -35.36 -10.92 -24.69
C HIS A 88 -36.61 -10.02 -24.71
N GLU A 89 -36.42 -8.71 -24.54
CA GLU A 89 -37.50 -7.71 -24.63
C GLU A 89 -37.87 -7.40 -26.09
N MET A 90 -36.95 -7.63 -27.02
CA MET A 90 -37.13 -7.35 -28.44
C MET A 90 -36.77 -8.57 -29.30
N PRO A 91 -37.61 -8.93 -30.30
CA PRO A 91 -38.93 -8.37 -30.61
C PRO A 91 -39.97 -8.57 -29.47
N PRO A 92 -41.10 -7.83 -29.45
CA PRO A 92 -42.16 -8.02 -28.46
C PRO A 92 -42.75 -9.45 -28.45
N GLU A 93 -43.40 -9.86 -27.35
CA GLU A 93 -43.94 -11.22 -27.18
C GLU A 93 -44.94 -11.65 -28.27
N ASP A 94 -45.64 -10.70 -28.90
CA ASP A 94 -46.60 -10.91 -29.98
C ASP A 94 -45.96 -11.04 -31.38
N GLU A 95 -44.64 -10.89 -31.48
CA GLU A 95 -43.88 -11.01 -32.72
C GLU A 95 -43.03 -12.30 -32.78
N PRO A 96 -42.69 -12.80 -33.99
CA PRO A 96 -41.80 -13.93 -34.15
C PRO A 96 -40.42 -13.68 -33.52
N GLN A 97 -40.10 -14.45 -32.49
CA GLN A 97 -38.82 -14.37 -31.80
C GLN A 97 -37.67 -14.93 -32.66
N PRO A 98 -36.50 -14.27 -32.70
CA PRO A 98 -35.32 -14.73 -33.42
C PRO A 98 -34.79 -16.06 -32.90
N ASN A 99 -34.02 -16.76 -33.74
CA ASN A 99 -33.25 -17.92 -33.28
C ASN A 99 -32.16 -17.46 -32.28
N PRO A 100 -32.04 -18.07 -31.09
CA PRO A 100 -30.99 -17.76 -30.12
C PRO A 100 -29.57 -17.74 -30.69
N ASP A 101 -29.25 -18.62 -31.64
CA ASP A 101 -27.93 -18.66 -32.29
C ASP A 101 -27.69 -17.42 -33.17
N GLN A 102 -28.74 -16.90 -33.83
CA GLN A 102 -28.65 -15.68 -34.62
C GLN A 102 -28.51 -14.45 -33.71
N THR A 103 -29.26 -14.40 -32.61
CA THR A 103 -29.14 -13.34 -31.59
C THR A 103 -27.73 -13.32 -30.99
N ALA A 104 -27.20 -14.49 -30.60
CA ALA A 104 -25.86 -14.62 -30.07
C ALA A 104 -24.79 -14.13 -31.05
N ALA A 105 -24.91 -14.46 -32.34
CA ALA A 105 -23.96 -14.00 -33.36
C ALA A 105 -23.93 -12.47 -33.53
N VAL A 106 -25.10 -11.81 -33.46
CA VAL A 106 -25.18 -10.35 -33.51
C VAL A 106 -24.60 -9.72 -32.25
N VAL A 107 -24.99 -10.21 -31.06
CA VAL A 107 -24.47 -9.71 -29.77
C VAL A 107 -22.96 -9.88 -29.67
N GLU A 108 -22.45 -11.04 -30.09
CA GLU A 108 -21.01 -11.31 -30.14
C GLU A 108 -20.30 -10.34 -31.09
N TRP A 109 -20.81 -10.16 -32.32
CA TRP A 109 -20.23 -9.22 -33.28
C TRP A 109 -20.17 -7.80 -32.72
N VAL A 110 -21.27 -7.28 -32.16
CA VAL A 110 -21.32 -5.94 -31.56
C VAL A 110 -20.31 -5.81 -30.42
N THR A 111 -20.25 -6.81 -29.53
CA THR A 111 -19.32 -6.82 -28.38
C THR A 111 -17.86 -6.82 -28.83
N GLN A 112 -17.53 -7.59 -29.88
CA GLN A 112 -16.19 -7.60 -30.47
C GLN A 112 -15.83 -6.24 -31.11
N GLN A 113 -16.75 -5.59 -31.82
CA GLN A 113 -16.48 -4.26 -32.39
C GLN A 113 -16.28 -3.20 -31.29
N MET A 114 -17.08 -3.23 -30.24
CA MET A 114 -16.91 -2.35 -29.07
C MET A 114 -15.57 -2.56 -28.39
N ALA A 115 -15.12 -3.81 -28.22
CA ALA A 115 -13.82 -4.13 -27.64
C ALA A 115 -12.67 -3.63 -28.54
N ARG A 116 -12.75 -3.82 -29.86
CA ARG A 116 -11.77 -3.29 -30.82
C ARG A 116 -11.68 -1.77 -30.80
N ALA A 117 -12.81 -1.07 -30.74
CA ALA A 117 -12.85 0.39 -30.66
C ALA A 117 -12.27 0.90 -29.34
N GLU A 118 -12.55 0.22 -28.23
CA GLU A 118 -11.99 0.55 -26.92
C GLU A 118 -10.46 0.41 -26.91
N LEU A 119 -9.91 -0.66 -27.51
CA LEU A 119 -8.46 -0.86 -27.64
C LEU A 119 -7.79 0.29 -28.40
N VAL A 120 -8.40 0.74 -29.51
CA VAL A 120 -7.89 1.88 -30.29
C VAL A 120 -7.98 3.21 -29.52
N GLN A 121 -9.05 3.44 -28.75
CA GLN A 121 -9.19 4.65 -27.95
C GLN A 121 -8.20 4.71 -26.78
N ARG A 122 -7.89 3.56 -26.17
CA ARG A 122 -6.86 3.47 -25.12
C ARG A 122 -5.48 3.92 -25.60
N ASP A 123 -5.15 3.67 -26.87
CA ASP A 123 -3.85 4.03 -27.45
C ASP A 123 -3.71 5.51 -27.85
N THR A 124 -4.79 6.31 -27.82
CA THR A 124 -4.80 7.66 -28.41
C THR A 124 -5.09 8.82 -27.46
N MET A 125 -5.40 8.55 -26.19
CA MET A 125 -5.64 9.59 -25.19
C MET A 125 -4.47 9.75 -24.21
N ILE A 126 -3.78 10.90 -24.27
CA ILE A 126 -2.90 11.34 -23.19
C ILE A 126 -3.79 11.76 -22.01
N VAL A 127 -3.79 10.97 -20.94
CA VAL A 127 -4.51 11.29 -19.71
C VAL A 127 -3.51 11.76 -18.66
N LEU A 128 -3.77 12.94 -18.08
CA LEU A 128 -3.00 13.40 -16.92
C LEU A 128 -3.22 12.41 -15.78
N ARG A 129 -2.15 11.73 -15.37
CA ARG A 129 -2.18 10.78 -14.26
C ARG A 129 -1.59 11.44 -13.03
N ARG A 130 -2.41 11.71 -12.02
CA ARG A 130 -1.86 12.07 -10.70
C ARG A 130 -1.18 10.86 -10.07
N LEU A 131 -0.25 11.10 -9.15
CA LEU A 131 0.27 10.05 -8.28
C LEU A 131 -0.90 9.48 -7.46
N ASN A 132 -1.01 8.15 -7.42
CA ASN A 132 -1.89 7.49 -6.47
C ASN A 132 -1.31 7.61 -5.04
N ARG A 133 -2.05 7.16 -4.03
CA ARG A 133 -1.67 7.27 -2.61
C ARG A 133 -0.31 6.63 -2.30
N GLU A 134 -0.06 5.44 -2.82
CA GLU A 134 1.20 4.72 -2.58
C GLU A 134 2.37 5.36 -3.33
N GLU A 135 2.15 5.77 -4.58
CA GLU A 135 3.14 6.50 -5.37
C GLU A 135 3.51 7.83 -4.74
N TYR A 136 2.54 8.58 -4.20
CA TYR A 136 2.80 9.80 -3.45
C TYR A 136 3.63 9.51 -2.20
N ARG A 137 3.24 8.53 -1.38
CA ARG A 137 4.01 8.11 -0.18
C ARG A 137 5.45 7.76 -0.51
N ASN A 138 5.67 6.91 -1.51
CA ASN A 138 7.00 6.46 -1.91
C ASN A 138 7.83 7.62 -2.48
N THR A 139 7.21 8.48 -3.30
CA THR A 139 7.86 9.69 -3.83
C THR A 139 8.29 10.63 -2.71
N ILE A 140 7.44 10.86 -1.71
CA ILE A 140 7.76 11.69 -0.54
C ILE A 140 8.93 11.09 0.26
N ARG A 141 8.92 9.76 0.45
CA ARG A 141 10.02 9.04 1.10
C ARG A 141 11.35 9.23 0.37
N ASP A 142 11.36 9.11 -0.95
CA ASP A 142 12.58 9.24 -1.75
C ASP A 142 13.04 10.70 -1.93
N LEU A 143 12.08 11.65 -1.99
CA LEU A 143 12.37 13.06 -2.18
C LEU A 143 12.87 13.74 -0.89
N MET A 144 12.33 13.34 0.26
CA MET A 144 12.50 14.04 1.54
C MET A 144 12.97 13.16 2.71
N GLY A 145 13.03 11.84 2.53
CA GLY A 145 13.52 10.93 3.57
C GLY A 145 12.53 10.70 4.72
N VAL A 146 11.24 10.93 4.50
CA VAL A 146 10.19 10.77 5.52
C VAL A 146 9.08 9.83 5.04
N ASP A 147 8.64 8.92 5.92
CA ASP A 147 7.54 8.00 5.62
C ASP A 147 6.20 8.61 6.06
N PHE A 148 5.49 9.20 5.10
CA PHE A 148 4.19 9.82 5.29
C PHE A 148 3.06 8.79 5.22
N ASP A 149 2.06 8.89 6.10
CA ASP A 149 0.86 8.04 6.04
C ASP A 149 -0.19 8.64 5.09
N PRO A 150 -0.46 8.03 3.92
CA PRO A 150 -1.38 8.57 2.94
C PRO A 150 -2.86 8.32 3.30
N ILE A 151 -3.19 7.78 4.48
CA ILE A 151 -4.58 7.54 4.92
C ILE A 151 -5.44 8.80 4.97
N VAL A 152 -4.81 9.97 5.04
CA VAL A 152 -5.50 11.26 4.97
C VAL A 152 -6.16 11.50 3.60
N PHE A 153 -5.71 10.83 2.55
CA PHE A 153 -6.27 10.94 1.21
C PHE A 153 -7.41 9.94 1.01
N PRO A 154 -8.46 10.31 0.26
CA PRO A 154 -9.48 9.36 -0.19
C PRO A 154 -8.84 8.18 -0.93
N GLN A 155 -9.39 6.98 -0.76
CA GLN A 155 -8.92 5.80 -1.50
C GLN A 155 -9.05 6.03 -3.01
N ASP A 156 -8.02 5.64 -3.76
CA ASP A 156 -8.01 5.76 -5.20
C ASP A 156 -8.97 4.74 -5.84
N PRO A 157 -9.87 5.16 -6.75
CA PRO A 157 -10.82 4.26 -7.36
C PRO A 157 -10.10 3.30 -8.33
N PRO A 158 -10.30 1.97 -8.19
CA PRO A 158 -9.72 1.03 -9.14
C PRO A 158 -10.43 1.13 -10.49
N ALA A 159 -9.67 1.10 -11.59
CA ALA A 159 -10.21 1.00 -12.93
C ALA A 159 -9.43 -0.05 -13.75
N GLY A 160 -10.15 -1.04 -14.26
CA GLY A 160 -9.53 -2.20 -14.90
C GLY A 160 -8.75 -3.09 -13.93
N GLY A 161 -9.08 -3.04 -12.64
CA GLY A 161 -8.39 -3.80 -11.58
C GLY A 161 -7.17 -3.12 -10.99
N PHE A 162 -6.84 -1.88 -11.40
CA PHE A 162 -5.68 -1.14 -10.90
C PHE A 162 -6.06 0.26 -10.40
N ASP A 163 -5.46 0.67 -9.28
CA ASP A 163 -5.63 1.96 -8.60
C ASP A 163 -4.74 3.09 -9.16
N ASN A 164 -3.95 2.83 -10.21
CA ASN A 164 -3.00 3.78 -10.78
C ASN A 164 -3.40 4.25 -12.20
N ASN A 165 -4.66 4.05 -12.56
CA ASN A 165 -5.18 4.39 -13.87
C ASN A 165 -5.52 5.89 -13.95
N GLY A 166 -4.82 6.64 -14.81
CA GLY A 166 -5.01 8.10 -14.95
C GLY A 166 -6.44 8.53 -15.26
N ALA A 167 -7.23 7.71 -15.96
CA ALA A 167 -8.63 8.05 -16.30
C ALA A 167 -9.56 8.03 -15.08
N ALA A 168 -9.21 7.29 -14.03
CA ALA A 168 -9.97 7.19 -12.79
C ALA A 168 -9.46 8.15 -11.71
N LEU A 169 -8.19 8.55 -11.79
CA LEU A 169 -7.52 9.41 -10.82
C LEU A 169 -7.83 10.90 -11.05
N THR A 170 -9.08 11.28 -10.80
CA THR A 170 -9.51 12.68 -10.84
C THR A 170 -9.03 13.46 -9.62
N MET A 171 -8.89 14.78 -9.77
CA MET A 171 -8.53 15.72 -8.71
C MET A 171 -9.75 16.56 -8.33
N SER A 172 -10.07 16.59 -7.04
CA SER A 172 -11.16 17.40 -6.49
C SER A 172 -10.60 18.56 -5.66
N PRO A 173 -11.40 19.61 -5.36
CA PRO A 173 -10.96 20.68 -4.46
C PRO A 173 -10.49 20.17 -3.09
N LEU A 174 -11.17 19.15 -2.54
CA LEU A 174 -10.76 18.51 -1.28
C LEU A 174 -9.36 17.90 -1.37
N HIS A 175 -9.00 17.29 -2.51
CA HIS A 175 -7.64 16.76 -2.67
C HIS A 175 -6.60 17.87 -2.57
N MET A 176 -6.86 19.06 -3.14
CA MET A 176 -5.91 20.19 -3.07
C MET A 176 -5.67 20.66 -1.63
N GLU A 177 -6.73 20.72 -0.81
CA GLU A 177 -6.62 21.04 0.61
C GLU A 177 -5.80 19.98 1.36
N LEU A 178 -6.11 18.70 1.13
CA LEU A 178 -5.39 17.59 1.76
C LEU A 178 -3.93 17.52 1.33
N TYR A 179 -3.62 17.79 0.06
CA TYR A 179 -2.24 17.85 -0.42
C TYR A 179 -1.49 19.01 0.24
N TYR A 180 -2.11 20.18 0.40
CA TYR A 180 -1.48 21.31 1.08
C TYR A 180 -1.16 20.99 2.54
N ASP A 181 -2.11 20.41 3.26
CA ASP A 181 -1.91 19.96 4.64
C ASP A 181 -0.85 18.86 4.74
N ALA A 182 -0.84 17.92 3.79
CA ALA A 182 0.19 16.89 3.69
C ALA A 182 1.57 17.52 3.45
N ALA A 183 1.72 18.45 2.51
CA ALA A 183 2.98 19.13 2.23
C ALA A 183 3.54 19.84 3.47
N ARG A 184 2.68 20.50 4.26
CA ARG A 184 3.08 21.12 5.53
C ARG A 184 3.57 20.07 6.53
N LYS A 185 2.76 19.04 6.80
CA LYS A 185 3.10 17.97 7.75
C LYS A 185 4.39 17.26 7.36
N VAL A 186 4.56 16.98 6.08
CA VAL A 186 5.77 16.33 5.56
C VAL A 186 7.01 17.21 5.75
N LEU A 187 6.90 18.52 5.51
CA LEU A 187 8.00 19.45 5.76
C LEU A 187 8.29 19.64 7.26
N ASP A 188 7.26 19.66 8.11
CA ASP A 188 7.42 19.64 9.58
C ASP A 188 8.21 18.39 10.01
N GLN A 189 7.97 17.27 9.33
CA GLN A 189 8.69 16.03 9.59
C GLN A 189 10.12 16.01 9.06
N ALA A 190 10.34 16.55 7.86
CA ALA A 190 11.61 16.49 7.16
C ALA A 190 12.60 17.57 7.63
N LEU A 191 12.12 18.76 7.94
CA LEU A 191 12.90 19.95 8.31
C LEU A 191 12.96 20.14 9.83
N VAL A 192 13.78 19.33 10.50
CA VAL A 192 14.12 19.60 11.91
C VAL A 192 15.06 20.81 11.99
N THR A 193 14.90 21.62 13.03
CA THR A 193 15.59 22.90 13.20
C THR A 193 16.40 22.95 14.49
N GLY A 194 17.42 23.79 14.55
CA GLY A 194 18.25 24.01 15.73
C GLY A 194 19.42 23.05 15.85
N THR A 195 20.00 22.92 17.04
CA THR A 195 21.08 21.97 17.30
C THR A 195 20.55 20.56 17.52
N GLN A 196 21.41 19.55 17.37
CA GLN A 196 21.02 18.16 17.59
C GLN A 196 20.47 17.98 19.02
N PRO A 197 19.22 17.51 19.18
CA PRO A 197 18.68 17.27 20.51
C PRO A 197 19.40 16.09 21.17
N PRO A 198 19.56 16.10 22.51
CA PRO A 198 20.12 14.96 23.23
C PRO A 198 19.20 13.74 23.12
N SER A 199 19.79 12.56 22.94
CA SER A 199 19.06 11.29 23.01
C SER A 199 18.80 10.90 24.48
N LEU A 200 17.58 10.47 24.79
CA LEU A 200 17.22 9.83 26.05
C LEU A 200 17.12 8.32 25.86
N ARG A 201 17.28 7.57 26.95
CA ARG A 201 17.14 6.11 26.96
C ARG A 201 16.42 5.65 28.22
N TRP A 202 15.21 5.11 28.06
CA TRP A 202 14.37 4.61 29.16
C TRP A 202 14.13 3.11 29.00
N ARG A 203 14.53 2.33 30.01
CA ARG A 203 14.24 0.90 30.09
C ARG A 203 13.10 0.64 31.05
N PHE A 204 12.10 -0.12 30.59
CA PHE A 204 10.93 -0.52 31.35
C PHE A 204 11.02 -2.00 31.71
N GLU A 205 10.94 -2.28 33.01
CA GLU A 205 10.91 -3.62 33.58
C GLU A 205 9.44 -4.00 33.86
N PRO A 206 8.78 -4.83 33.03
CA PRO A 206 7.37 -5.15 33.16
C PRO A 206 7.06 -5.97 34.43
N ASP A 207 8.03 -6.67 35.00
CA ASP A 207 7.87 -7.40 36.27
C ASP A 207 7.81 -6.48 37.51
N SER A 208 8.13 -5.19 37.36
CA SER A 208 8.11 -4.20 38.46
C SER A 208 6.72 -3.93 39.06
N GLY A 209 5.64 -4.28 38.36
CA GLY A 209 4.27 -4.17 38.86
C GLY A 209 3.20 -4.53 37.83
N ASP A 210 2.01 -4.91 38.31
CA ASP A 210 0.92 -5.50 37.53
C ASP A 210 -0.36 -4.62 37.49
N SER A 211 -0.24 -3.37 37.91
CA SER A 211 -1.38 -2.45 38.00
C SER A 211 -1.01 -1.01 37.66
N ASP A 212 -2.03 -0.23 37.36
CA ASP A 212 -1.95 1.21 37.09
C ASP A 212 -1.59 2.03 38.33
N SER A 213 -1.37 1.40 39.48
CA SER A 213 -0.79 2.08 40.64
C SER A 213 0.73 2.09 40.60
N ASN A 214 1.35 1.18 39.85
CA ASN A 214 2.80 1.16 39.69
C ASN A 214 3.25 2.35 38.84
N ARG A 215 4.19 3.11 39.38
CA ARG A 215 4.71 4.36 38.80
C ARG A 215 6.21 4.40 39.01
N VAL A 216 6.96 4.40 37.92
CA VAL A 216 8.44 4.48 37.91
C VAL A 216 8.85 5.85 37.39
N THR A 217 9.92 6.41 37.94
CA THR A 217 10.38 7.75 37.58
C THR A 217 11.39 7.70 36.43
N TYR A 218 11.13 8.43 35.35
CA TYR A 218 12.05 8.62 34.22
C TYR A 218 12.15 10.12 33.91
N ASP A 219 13.36 10.69 33.97
CA ASP A 219 13.63 12.12 33.74
C ASP A 219 12.64 13.06 34.46
N GLY A 220 12.32 12.73 35.72
CA GLY A 220 11.40 13.51 36.57
C GLY A 220 9.92 13.25 36.32
N GLN A 221 9.54 12.42 35.35
CA GLN A 221 8.16 12.03 35.07
C GLN A 221 7.79 10.73 35.78
N ARG A 222 6.56 10.64 36.29
CA ARG A 222 6.02 9.41 36.90
C ARG A 222 5.27 8.60 35.85
N VAL A 223 5.94 7.63 35.25
CA VAL A 223 5.43 6.81 34.15
C VAL A 223 4.72 5.58 34.70
N ILE A 224 3.55 5.23 34.16
CA ILE A 224 2.90 3.94 34.48
C ILE A 224 3.75 2.83 33.86
N VAL A 225 4.16 1.85 34.66
CA VAL A 225 4.76 0.60 34.16
C VAL A 225 3.90 -0.55 34.67
N ASN A 226 3.13 -1.17 33.78
CA ASN A 226 2.19 -2.24 34.14
C ASN A 226 2.47 -3.46 33.27
N GLY A 227 3.06 -4.51 33.83
CA GLY A 227 3.32 -5.78 33.13
C GLY A 227 2.20 -6.80 33.22
N GLY A 228 0.97 -6.38 33.54
CA GLY A 228 -0.20 -7.24 33.58
C GLY A 228 -0.12 -8.37 34.60
N ARG A 229 -1.20 -9.16 34.67
CA ARG A 229 -1.38 -10.29 35.59
C ARG A 229 -0.78 -11.61 35.08
N SER A 230 0.02 -11.53 34.03
CA SER A 230 0.82 -12.66 33.57
C SER A 230 1.85 -13.06 34.64
N ARG A 231 2.06 -14.37 34.78
CA ARG A 231 3.08 -14.90 35.70
C ARG A 231 4.48 -14.41 35.32
N VAL A 232 5.35 -14.32 36.32
CA VAL A 232 6.78 -14.07 36.13
C VAL A 232 7.53 -15.38 36.31
N GLN A 233 8.37 -15.74 35.36
CA GLN A 233 9.18 -16.95 35.39
C GLN A 233 10.57 -16.65 34.84
N ASP A 234 11.62 -16.99 35.60
CA ASP A 234 13.03 -16.79 35.24
C ASP A 234 13.37 -15.34 34.80
N GLY A 235 12.66 -14.35 35.38
CA GLY A 235 12.83 -12.93 35.06
C GLY A 235 11.97 -12.42 33.91
N PHE A 236 11.18 -13.28 33.25
CA PHE A 236 10.33 -12.90 32.13
C PHE A 236 8.86 -12.84 32.53
N LYS A 237 8.12 -11.90 31.93
CA LYS A 237 6.65 -11.96 31.85
C LYS A 237 6.24 -12.94 30.77
N VAL A 238 5.44 -13.94 31.15
CA VAL A 238 5.03 -15.03 30.25
C VAL A 238 3.60 -14.81 29.75
N MET A 239 3.45 -14.56 28.45
CA MET A 239 2.19 -14.28 27.79
C MET A 239 1.80 -15.42 26.84
N HIS A 240 0.53 -15.82 26.84
CA HIS A 240 0.08 -17.00 26.07
C HIS A 240 -1.36 -16.92 25.55
N HIS A 241 -2.03 -15.78 25.75
CA HIS A 241 -3.29 -15.44 25.08
C HIS A 241 -3.51 -13.93 25.16
N GLU A 242 -4.36 -13.42 24.27
CA GLU A 242 -4.79 -12.04 24.30
C GLU A 242 -5.82 -11.82 25.42
N SER A 243 -5.49 -10.94 26.38
CA SER A 243 -6.43 -10.45 27.39
C SER A 243 -6.04 -9.03 27.80
N TRP A 244 -7.04 -8.20 28.12
CA TRP A 244 -6.84 -6.81 28.50
C TRP A 244 -5.97 -6.66 29.77
N ASP A 245 -6.02 -7.60 30.69
CA ASP A 245 -5.28 -7.60 31.96
C ASP A 245 -3.90 -8.26 31.87
N ARG A 246 -3.50 -8.74 30.69
CA ARG A 246 -2.20 -9.40 30.46
C ARG A 246 -1.24 -8.59 29.58
N LYS A 247 -1.66 -7.42 29.10
CA LYS A 247 -0.83 -6.49 28.30
C LYS A 247 0.30 -5.90 29.12
N LEU A 248 1.47 -5.69 28.50
CA LEU A 248 2.60 -4.98 29.13
C LEU A 248 2.62 -3.54 28.63
N ASN A 249 2.67 -2.56 29.52
CA ASN A 249 2.48 -1.16 29.17
C ASN A 249 3.47 -0.24 29.87
N ALA A 250 4.05 0.69 29.12
CA ALA A 250 4.59 1.95 29.65
C ALA A 250 3.73 3.10 29.13
N ARG A 251 3.15 3.93 29.99
CA ARG A 251 2.21 5.00 29.54
C ARG A 251 2.18 6.19 30.48
N ASP A 252 1.44 7.23 30.08
CA ASP A 252 1.34 8.50 30.80
C ASP A 252 2.68 9.23 30.89
N PHE A 253 3.44 9.20 29.79
CA PHE A 253 4.69 9.96 29.66
C PHE A 253 4.62 10.93 28.48
N ARG A 254 5.49 11.93 28.47
CA ARG A 254 5.72 12.83 27.33
C ARG A 254 7.20 12.85 27.01
N LEU A 255 7.55 12.92 25.73
CA LEU A 255 8.94 13.02 25.31
C LEU A 255 9.31 14.49 25.10
N PRO A 256 10.53 14.91 25.48
CA PRO A 256 10.94 16.32 25.40
C PRO A 256 11.20 16.78 23.97
N HIS A 257 11.49 15.85 23.06
CA HIS A 257 11.86 16.13 21.68
C HIS A 257 11.03 15.27 20.74
N GLU A 258 10.48 15.88 19.70
CA GLU A 258 9.89 15.14 18.59
C GLU A 258 11.00 14.51 17.74
N GLY A 259 10.75 13.32 17.20
CA GLY A 259 11.67 12.67 16.28
C GLY A 259 11.45 11.17 16.18
N GLU A 260 12.39 10.49 15.53
CA GLU A 260 12.39 9.04 15.43
C GLU A 260 13.01 8.42 16.68
N TYR A 261 12.33 7.44 17.26
CA TYR A 261 12.80 6.67 18.41
C TYR A 261 12.94 5.20 18.04
N VAL A 262 13.89 4.52 18.66
CA VAL A 262 14.04 3.07 18.60
C VAL A 262 13.40 2.47 19.84
N ILE A 263 12.43 1.59 19.64
CA ILE A 263 11.84 0.76 20.68
C ILE A 263 12.50 -0.61 20.59
N ARG A 264 13.06 -1.07 21.69
CA ARG A 264 13.72 -2.38 21.77
C ARG A 264 12.96 -3.28 22.71
N VAL A 265 12.64 -4.48 22.29
CA VAL A 265 12.01 -5.49 23.15
C VAL A 265 12.93 -6.70 23.23
N ARG A 266 13.34 -7.09 24.45
CA ARG A 266 14.03 -8.36 24.65
C ARG A 266 13.01 -9.45 24.91
N ALA A 267 12.91 -10.40 23.99
CA ALA A 267 11.92 -11.47 24.06
C ALA A 267 12.48 -12.81 23.58
N ALA A 268 11.80 -13.86 24.04
CA ALA A 268 12.03 -15.25 23.67
C ALA A 268 10.69 -15.96 23.50
N GLN A 269 10.76 -17.21 23.03
CA GLN A 269 9.59 -18.05 22.83
C GLN A 269 9.74 -19.43 23.47
N VAL A 270 8.59 -20.00 23.82
CA VAL A 270 8.44 -21.43 24.09
C VAL A 270 7.23 -21.93 23.30
N THR A 271 7.48 -22.74 22.29
CA THR A 271 6.43 -23.41 21.50
C THR A 271 6.44 -24.90 21.85
N PRO A 272 5.34 -25.42 22.42
CA PRO A 272 5.29 -26.81 22.84
C PRO A 272 5.20 -27.73 21.62
N ASN A 273 5.87 -28.86 21.69
CA ASN A 273 5.67 -29.92 20.71
C ASN A 273 4.36 -30.69 20.99
N ARG A 274 3.99 -31.54 20.04
CA ARG A 274 2.78 -32.37 20.12
C ARG A 274 2.71 -33.23 21.39
N GLU A 275 3.83 -33.78 21.84
CA GLU A 275 3.88 -34.62 23.04
C GLU A 275 3.54 -33.82 24.30
N GLN A 276 4.10 -32.61 24.43
CA GLN A 276 3.84 -31.70 25.54
C GLN A 276 2.37 -31.25 25.57
N VAL A 277 1.76 -30.96 24.43
CA VAL A 277 0.32 -30.64 24.33
C VAL A 277 -0.54 -31.82 24.82
N VAL A 278 -0.24 -33.04 24.36
CA VAL A 278 -0.98 -34.24 24.77
C VAL A 278 -0.79 -34.52 26.26
N GLU A 279 0.41 -34.29 26.80
CA GLU A 279 0.68 -34.46 28.24
C GLU A 279 -0.09 -33.43 29.07
N SER A 280 -0.09 -32.15 28.69
CA SER A 280 -0.86 -31.14 29.41
C SER A 280 -2.36 -31.44 29.34
N ALA A 281 -2.89 -31.80 28.17
CA ALA A 281 -4.29 -32.19 28.01
C ALA A 281 -4.66 -33.39 28.88
N ARG A 282 -3.76 -34.40 28.97
CA ARG A 282 -3.95 -35.59 29.81
C ARG A 282 -4.16 -35.24 31.27
N LYS A 283 -3.43 -34.27 31.83
CA LYS A 283 -3.57 -33.86 33.24
C LYS A 283 -5.01 -33.39 33.52
N PHE A 284 -5.51 -32.44 32.71
CA PHE A 284 -6.87 -31.92 32.84
C PHE A 284 -7.96 -32.97 32.56
N LEU A 285 -7.79 -33.76 31.51
CA LEU A 285 -8.76 -34.79 31.12
C LEU A 285 -8.82 -35.92 32.15
N ALA A 286 -7.71 -36.28 32.79
CA ALA A 286 -7.68 -37.32 33.82
C ALA A 286 -8.44 -36.89 35.07
N GLU A 287 -8.25 -35.65 35.52
CA GLU A 287 -9.02 -35.11 36.64
C GLU A 287 -10.52 -35.07 36.34
N ARG A 288 -10.90 -34.66 35.13
CA ARG A 288 -12.30 -34.66 34.70
C ARG A 288 -12.86 -36.07 34.68
N ARG A 289 -12.14 -37.02 34.08
CA ARG A 289 -12.50 -38.45 34.02
C ARG A 289 -12.76 -38.98 35.43
N ASP A 290 -11.84 -38.74 36.36
CA ASP A 290 -11.92 -39.27 37.72
C ASP A 290 -13.14 -38.69 38.47
N ARG A 291 -13.36 -37.37 38.36
CA ARG A 291 -14.56 -36.70 38.91
C ARG A 291 -15.87 -37.23 38.30
N GLU A 292 -15.89 -37.53 37.01
CA GLU A 292 -17.10 -38.07 36.34
C GLU A 292 -17.36 -39.54 36.71
N ILE A 293 -16.32 -40.35 36.88
CA ILE A 293 -16.42 -41.75 37.33
C ILE A 293 -16.95 -41.80 38.77
N GLU A 294 -16.44 -40.94 39.66
CA GLU A 294 -16.93 -40.84 41.03
C GLU A 294 -18.43 -40.52 41.07
N LYS A 295 -18.90 -39.59 40.22
CA LYS A 295 -20.31 -39.22 40.11
C LYS A 295 -21.19 -40.30 39.47
N ASN A 296 -20.65 -41.08 38.53
CA ASN A 296 -21.41 -42.12 37.83
C ASN A 296 -20.58 -43.40 37.56
N PRO A 297 -20.34 -44.24 38.59
CA PRO A 297 -19.47 -45.42 38.47
C PRO A 297 -19.95 -46.44 37.42
N LYS A 298 -21.26 -46.51 37.17
CA LYS A 298 -21.84 -47.41 36.17
C LYS A 298 -21.42 -47.07 34.73
N ARG A 299 -21.02 -45.83 34.47
CA ARG A 299 -20.52 -45.37 33.16
C ARG A 299 -18.99 -45.38 33.06
N ALA A 300 -18.27 -45.94 34.04
CA ALA A 300 -16.80 -45.84 34.11
C ALA A 300 -16.08 -46.31 32.83
N LYS A 301 -16.56 -47.39 32.20
CA LYS A 301 -16.02 -47.88 30.92
C LYS A 301 -16.17 -46.84 29.80
N TYR A 302 -17.37 -46.28 29.64
CA TYR A 302 -17.66 -45.26 28.64
C TYR A 302 -16.82 -43.99 28.87
N ILE A 303 -16.66 -43.57 30.13
CA ILE A 303 -15.86 -42.37 30.47
C ILE A 303 -14.37 -42.60 30.17
N HIS A 304 -13.85 -43.81 30.37
CA HIS A 304 -12.49 -44.17 29.94
C HIS A 304 -12.32 -44.15 28.42
N GLU A 305 -13.29 -44.69 27.67
CA GLU A 305 -13.28 -44.65 26.21
C GLU A 305 -13.31 -43.20 25.70
N GLN A 306 -14.15 -42.35 26.30
CA GLN A 306 -14.20 -40.92 25.98
C GLN A 306 -12.88 -40.20 26.27
N PHE A 307 -12.25 -40.47 27.41
CA PHE A 307 -10.93 -39.93 27.76
C PHE A 307 -9.86 -40.26 26.71
N GLU A 308 -9.81 -41.51 26.23
CA GLU A 308 -8.85 -41.89 25.19
C GLU A 308 -9.21 -41.29 23.82
N ASN A 309 -10.49 -41.14 23.49
CA ASN A 309 -10.93 -40.46 22.27
C ASN A 309 -10.54 -38.97 22.29
N ASP A 310 -10.78 -38.28 23.41
CA ASP A 310 -10.41 -36.89 23.61
C ASP A 310 -8.88 -36.74 23.46
N LEU A 311 -8.08 -37.62 24.09
CA LEU A 311 -6.63 -37.63 23.91
C LEU A 311 -6.20 -37.93 22.48
N ASN A 312 -6.91 -38.79 21.77
CA ASN A 312 -6.62 -39.11 20.38
C ASN A 312 -6.86 -37.91 19.46
N HIS A 313 -7.81 -37.03 19.77
CA HIS A 313 -7.98 -35.75 19.07
C HIS A 313 -6.73 -34.87 19.23
N PHE A 314 -6.25 -34.66 20.47
CA PHE A 314 -5.00 -33.92 20.71
C PHE A 314 -3.76 -34.53 20.06
N ARG A 315 -3.75 -35.83 19.75
CA ARG A 315 -2.62 -36.49 19.08
C ARG A 315 -2.59 -36.25 17.57
N ASN A 316 -3.75 -36.16 16.94
CA ASN A 316 -3.86 -36.27 15.48
C ASN A 316 -4.40 -35.02 14.78
N ASP A 317 -5.06 -34.11 15.51
CA ASP A 317 -5.65 -32.93 14.89
C ASP A 317 -4.61 -31.83 14.67
N GLY A 318 -4.52 -31.30 13.45
CA GLY A 318 -3.55 -30.27 13.06
C GLY A 318 -3.73 -28.93 13.79
N MET A 319 -4.88 -28.68 14.43
CA MET A 319 -5.12 -27.43 15.16
C MET A 319 -4.21 -27.20 16.39
N TYR A 320 -3.45 -28.21 16.80
CA TYR A 320 -2.44 -28.11 17.86
C TYR A 320 -1.00 -28.13 17.33
N ASP A 321 -0.79 -28.06 16.00
CA ASP A 321 0.52 -27.81 15.41
C ASP A 321 0.80 -26.32 15.47
N TYR A 322 1.28 -25.88 16.63
CA TYR A 322 1.49 -24.47 16.87
C TYR A 322 2.75 -23.92 16.18
N GLY A 323 2.65 -22.68 15.72
CA GLY A 323 3.78 -21.85 15.31
C GLY A 323 4.37 -21.05 16.47
N PRO A 324 5.43 -20.26 16.20
CA PRO A 324 6.02 -19.35 17.17
C PRO A 324 4.98 -18.32 17.67
N PRO A 325 5.07 -17.89 18.94
CA PRO A 325 4.19 -16.86 19.48
C PRO A 325 4.46 -15.51 18.79
N ARG A 326 3.42 -14.66 18.76
CA ARG A 326 3.48 -13.36 18.11
C ARG A 326 3.47 -12.21 19.10
N LEU A 327 4.38 -11.27 18.86
CA LEU A 327 4.43 -10.01 19.58
C LEU A 327 3.78 -8.92 18.73
N LYS A 328 2.89 -8.15 19.34
CA LYS A 328 2.33 -6.93 18.74
C LYS A 328 2.69 -5.73 19.60
N LEU A 329 3.35 -4.76 18.98
CA LEU A 329 3.76 -3.52 19.60
C LEU A 329 2.83 -2.39 19.15
N VAL A 330 2.21 -1.73 20.12
CA VAL A 330 1.27 -0.63 19.91
C VAL A 330 1.82 0.63 20.55
N GLN A 331 1.83 1.72 19.80
CA GLN A 331 2.11 3.06 20.28
C GLN A 331 0.79 3.80 20.47
N THR A 332 0.67 4.56 21.54
CA THR A 332 -0.43 5.52 21.71
C THR A 332 0.16 6.91 21.72
N LEU A 333 -0.29 7.80 20.82
CA LEU A 333 0.08 9.22 20.80
C LEU A 333 -1.19 10.07 20.86
N GLY A 334 -1.26 11.02 21.80
CA GLY A 334 -2.43 11.89 21.95
C GLY A 334 -3.74 11.12 22.21
N GLY A 335 -3.65 9.88 22.71
CA GLY A 335 -4.78 8.98 22.92
C GLY A 335 -5.18 8.13 21.70
N GLN A 336 -4.47 8.24 20.57
CA GLN A 336 -4.70 7.44 19.37
C GLN A 336 -3.74 6.25 19.32
N PRO A 337 -4.24 5.00 19.40
CA PRO A 337 -3.40 3.81 19.27
C PRO A 337 -3.06 3.53 17.81
N ARG A 338 -1.82 3.13 17.56
CA ARG A 338 -1.29 2.69 16.27
C ARG A 338 -0.43 1.45 16.48
N VAL A 339 -0.69 0.39 15.70
CA VAL A 339 0.19 -0.78 15.65
C VAL A 339 1.47 -0.37 14.94
N LEU A 340 2.61 -0.52 15.62
CA LEU A 340 3.93 -0.24 15.04
C LEU A 340 4.50 -1.46 14.33
N ALA A 341 4.35 -2.64 14.96
CA ALA A 341 4.85 -3.89 14.43
C ALA A 341 4.06 -5.07 15.02
N GLU A 342 3.95 -6.14 14.23
CA GLU A 342 3.40 -7.43 14.65
C GLU A 342 4.18 -8.54 13.96
N PHE A 343 4.92 -9.36 14.71
CA PHE A 343 5.83 -10.36 14.15
C PHE A 343 5.97 -11.59 15.05
N ASP A 344 6.47 -12.68 14.44
CA ASP A 344 6.78 -13.93 15.12
C ASP A 344 8.07 -13.79 15.92
N VAL A 345 8.09 -14.37 17.13
CA VAL A 345 9.27 -14.42 17.98
C VAL A 345 9.83 -15.84 17.91
N ASP A 346 10.95 -16.01 17.22
CA ASP A 346 11.58 -17.32 17.01
C ASP A 346 12.69 -17.63 18.02
N ALA A 347 13.22 -16.60 18.69
CA ALA A 347 14.35 -16.69 19.60
C ALA A 347 14.08 -17.68 20.75
N PRO A 348 14.90 -18.74 20.91
CA PRO A 348 14.68 -19.73 21.97
C PRO A 348 14.96 -19.13 23.35
N LEU A 349 14.38 -19.72 24.40
CA LEU A 349 14.46 -19.19 25.76
C LEU A 349 15.89 -19.10 26.33
N ASP A 350 16.81 -19.95 25.87
CA ASP A 350 18.22 -19.93 26.27
C ASP A 350 19.07 -18.89 25.50
N GLU A 351 18.56 -18.38 24.37
CA GLU A 351 19.18 -17.33 23.57
C GLU A 351 18.16 -16.24 23.17
N PRO A 352 17.60 -15.51 24.15
CA PRO A 352 16.62 -14.46 23.89
C PRO A 352 17.23 -13.31 23.07
N GLN A 353 16.46 -12.77 22.13
CA GLN A 353 16.88 -11.72 21.21
C GLN A 353 16.25 -10.37 21.53
N VAL A 354 16.86 -9.31 20.99
CA VAL A 354 16.35 -7.94 21.05
C VAL A 354 15.79 -7.58 19.68
N TYR A 355 14.52 -7.18 19.66
CA TYR A 355 13.79 -6.76 18.48
C TYR A 355 13.67 -5.24 18.46
N ASP A 356 14.22 -4.61 17.41
CA ASP A 356 14.22 -3.16 17.24
C ASP A 356 13.07 -2.71 16.32
N VAL A 357 12.24 -1.78 16.80
CA VAL A 357 11.15 -1.16 16.04
C VAL A 357 11.33 0.35 16.08
N ARG A 358 11.48 0.98 14.91
CA ARG A 358 11.58 2.44 14.79
C ARG A 358 10.19 3.06 14.66
N ALA A 359 9.95 4.14 15.39
CA ALA A 359 8.70 4.89 15.31
C ALA A 359 8.93 6.37 15.61
N ARG A 360 8.18 7.24 14.93
CA ARG A 360 8.16 8.67 15.25
C ARG A 360 7.32 8.92 16.51
N PHE A 361 7.83 9.74 17.41
CA PHE A 361 7.07 10.27 18.55
C PHE A 361 7.02 11.80 18.49
N THR A 362 5.93 12.36 19.02
CA THR A 362 5.73 13.80 19.22
C THR A 362 5.93 14.16 20.70
N THR A 363 5.71 15.42 21.05
CA THR A 363 5.70 15.90 22.45
C THR A 363 4.37 15.70 23.17
N GLU A 364 3.39 15.08 22.51
CA GLU A 364 2.10 14.73 23.11
C GLU A 364 2.24 13.61 24.15
N SER A 365 1.14 13.31 24.85
CA SER A 365 1.12 12.14 25.75
C SER A 365 1.31 10.86 24.94
N ALA A 366 2.21 10.02 25.42
CA ALA A 366 2.65 8.81 24.76
C ALA A 366 2.46 7.56 25.64
N GLY A 367 2.39 6.41 24.97
CA GLY A 367 2.40 5.10 25.58
C GLY A 367 2.90 4.04 24.61
N LEU A 368 3.43 2.96 25.19
CA LEU A 368 3.87 1.74 24.53
C LEU A 368 3.16 0.55 25.17
N THR A 369 2.68 -0.35 24.34
CA THR A 369 1.91 -1.53 24.75
C THR A 369 2.38 -2.74 23.96
N ILE A 370 2.73 -3.81 24.68
CA ILE A 370 3.05 -5.12 24.12
C ILE A 370 1.85 -6.04 24.36
N GLU A 371 1.36 -6.62 23.27
CA GLU A 371 0.24 -7.56 23.25
C GLU A 371 0.71 -8.91 22.69
N TYR A 372 0.10 -9.99 23.20
CA TYR A 372 0.24 -11.32 22.62
C TYR A 372 -0.74 -11.43 21.45
N ALA A 373 -0.22 -11.61 20.24
CA ALA A 373 -1.01 -11.58 19.00
C ALA A 373 -1.10 -12.93 18.29
N TYR A 374 -0.79 -14.02 19.00
CA TYR A 374 -1.01 -15.36 18.49
C TYR A 374 -2.44 -15.80 18.81
N SER A 375 -3.20 -16.12 17.76
CA SER A 375 -4.57 -16.62 17.91
C SER A 375 -4.57 -18.14 17.83
N ILE A 376 -5.37 -18.79 18.67
CA ILE A 376 -5.71 -20.20 18.51
C ILE A 376 -7.12 -20.28 17.91
N PRO A 377 -7.46 -21.35 17.17
CA PRO A 377 -8.81 -21.53 16.64
C PRO A 377 -9.88 -21.30 17.70
N LYS A 378 -10.95 -20.56 17.37
CA LYS A 378 -12.00 -20.15 18.32
C LYS A 378 -12.71 -21.32 19.01
N VAL A 379 -12.74 -22.48 18.36
CA VAL A 379 -13.22 -23.74 18.94
C VAL A 379 -12.38 -24.17 20.15
N LEU A 380 -11.08 -23.84 20.14
CA LEU A 380 -10.15 -24.07 21.25
C LEU A 380 -10.25 -22.97 22.32
N GLU A 381 -10.48 -21.70 21.96
CA GLU A 381 -10.60 -20.63 22.96
C GLU A 381 -11.72 -20.88 23.99
N ASN A 382 -12.84 -21.47 23.55
CA ASN A 382 -13.96 -21.84 24.41
C ASN A 382 -13.75 -23.16 25.17
N PHE A 383 -12.62 -23.82 24.95
CA PHE A 383 -12.29 -25.04 25.65
C PHE A 383 -11.77 -24.68 27.04
N TRP A 384 -12.47 -25.12 28.07
CA TRP A 384 -12.24 -24.72 29.48
C TRP A 384 -10.80 -24.89 29.99
N MET A 385 -9.98 -25.73 29.35
CA MET A 385 -8.55 -25.92 29.69
C MET A 385 -7.64 -24.85 29.07
N GLN A 386 -7.99 -24.34 27.89
CA GLN A 386 -7.13 -23.47 27.07
C GLN A 386 -6.93 -22.08 27.69
N GLY A 387 -7.81 -21.66 28.61
CA GLY A 387 -7.60 -20.46 29.41
C GLY A 387 -6.57 -20.62 30.53
N HIS A 388 -6.27 -21.86 30.95
CA HIS A 388 -5.39 -22.14 32.09
C HIS A 388 -3.92 -21.93 31.74
N ASP A 389 -3.14 -21.46 32.70
CA ASP A 389 -1.71 -21.22 32.53
C ASP A 389 -0.89 -22.52 32.39
N ASP A 390 -1.46 -23.67 32.77
CA ASP A 390 -0.79 -25.00 32.74
C ASP A 390 -1.04 -25.80 31.43
N PHE A 391 -1.92 -25.31 30.55
CA PHE A 391 -2.13 -25.95 29.26
C PHE A 391 -1.01 -25.53 28.30
N ALA A 392 -0.32 -26.50 27.69
CA ALA A 392 0.81 -26.21 26.83
C ALA A 392 0.34 -25.56 25.52
N ARG A 393 0.83 -24.34 25.27
CA ARG A 393 0.59 -23.53 24.07
C ARG A 393 1.79 -22.59 23.83
N PRO A 394 1.88 -21.90 22.69
CA PRO A 394 2.97 -20.96 22.45
C PRO A 394 3.00 -19.87 23.52
N GLU A 395 4.17 -19.60 24.07
CA GLU A 395 4.37 -18.60 25.10
C GLU A 395 5.37 -17.57 24.61
N LEU A 396 4.99 -16.30 24.65
CA LEU A 396 5.86 -15.15 24.47
C LEU A 396 6.46 -14.77 25.83
N TRP A 397 7.77 -14.78 25.91
CA TRP A 397 8.53 -14.45 27.11
C TRP A 397 9.15 -13.07 26.92
N VAL A 398 8.68 -12.07 27.64
CA VAL A 398 9.21 -10.69 27.55
C VAL A 398 10.01 -10.37 28.81
N ASP A 399 11.27 -10.00 28.64
CA ASP A 399 12.15 -9.59 29.73
C ASP A 399 11.93 -8.10 30.02
N TRP A 400 12.42 -7.23 29.14
CA TRP A 400 12.26 -5.78 29.22
C TRP A 400 11.92 -5.20 27.85
N PHE A 401 11.43 -3.97 27.87
CA PHE A 401 11.36 -3.14 26.68
C PHE A 401 11.92 -1.75 26.97
N GLU A 402 12.46 -1.11 25.95
CA GLU A 402 13.26 0.10 26.07
C GLU A 402 12.90 1.08 24.96
N LEU A 403 12.96 2.36 25.27
CA LEU A 403 12.74 3.46 24.34
C LEU A 403 13.99 4.34 24.31
N GLU A 404 14.58 4.53 23.14
CA GLU A 404 15.74 5.40 22.92
C GLU A 404 15.47 6.41 21.82
N GLY A 405 15.77 7.69 22.06
CA GLY A 405 15.74 8.71 21.00
C GLY A 405 15.59 10.15 21.50
N PRO A 406 15.41 11.12 20.59
CA PRO A 406 15.37 10.90 19.14
C PRO A 406 16.73 10.43 18.63
N VAL A 407 16.73 9.46 17.72
CA VAL A 407 17.96 8.91 17.11
C VAL A 407 18.26 9.60 15.79
N TYR A 408 19.54 9.93 15.58
CA TYR A 408 20.03 10.52 14.34
C TYR A 408 21.37 9.89 13.98
N ASP A 409 21.48 9.31 12.79
CA ASP A 409 22.74 8.73 12.32
C ASP A 409 23.79 9.81 12.00
N ALA A 410 23.34 11.01 11.65
CA ALA A 410 24.16 12.19 11.42
C ALA A 410 23.34 13.48 11.61
N TRP A 411 24.01 14.58 11.96
CA TRP A 411 23.42 15.92 12.05
C TRP A 411 24.12 16.87 11.07
N PRO A 412 23.40 17.63 10.22
CA PRO A 412 21.94 17.68 10.01
C PRO A 412 21.39 16.32 9.55
N PRO A 413 20.13 15.92 9.83
CA PRO A 413 19.61 14.61 9.41
C PRO A 413 19.57 14.42 7.89
N ALA A 414 19.51 13.15 7.45
CA ALA A 414 19.43 12.81 6.03
C ALA A 414 18.26 13.51 5.33
N SER A 415 17.10 13.61 5.99
CA SER A 415 15.93 14.32 5.47
C SER A 415 16.25 15.80 5.18
N VAL A 416 16.85 16.52 6.14
CA VAL A 416 17.19 17.94 5.96
C VAL A 416 18.22 18.12 4.84
N ARG A 417 19.25 17.27 4.79
CA ARG A 417 20.26 17.33 3.72
C ARG A 417 19.66 16.99 2.35
N GLN A 418 18.72 16.04 2.28
CA GLN A 418 18.02 15.72 1.05
C GLN A 418 17.15 16.89 0.59
N VAL A 419 16.48 17.61 1.48
CA VAL A 419 15.64 18.75 1.08
C VAL A 419 16.48 19.99 0.75
N LEU A 420 17.50 20.29 1.54
CA LEU A 420 18.19 21.59 1.50
C LEU A 420 19.64 21.53 1.02
N GLY A 421 20.25 20.36 0.87
CA GLY A 421 21.67 20.24 0.50
C GLY A 421 22.56 21.05 1.44
N ASP A 422 23.42 21.91 0.86
CA ASP A 422 24.30 22.81 1.61
C ASP A 422 23.53 23.81 2.49
N SER A 423 22.28 24.12 2.14
CA SER A 423 21.42 24.99 2.93
C SER A 423 20.95 24.38 4.25
N ALA A 424 21.17 23.08 4.49
CA ALA A 424 20.82 22.42 5.74
C ALA A 424 21.45 23.12 6.95
N SER A 425 22.67 23.62 6.81
CA SER A 425 23.38 24.34 7.88
C SER A 425 22.67 25.62 8.33
N PHE A 426 21.87 26.26 7.48
CA PHE A 426 21.12 27.46 7.86
C PHE A 426 19.96 27.16 8.81
N VAL A 427 19.45 25.92 8.83
CA VAL A 427 18.34 25.50 9.69
C VAL A 427 18.77 24.67 10.89
N THR A 428 19.89 23.96 10.83
CA THR A 428 20.34 23.05 11.91
C THR A 428 21.57 23.52 12.67
N SER A 429 21.88 24.81 12.62
CA SER A 429 22.96 25.43 13.40
C SER A 429 22.39 26.49 14.34
N GLU A 430 23.21 26.95 15.29
CA GLU A 430 22.83 28.11 16.10
C GLU A 430 22.52 29.32 15.20
N PRO A 431 21.50 30.14 15.55
CA PRO A 431 21.19 31.35 14.81
C PRO A 431 22.40 32.30 14.74
N ASP A 432 22.82 32.65 13.52
CA ASP A 432 23.87 33.63 13.30
C ASP A 432 23.24 35.02 13.15
N ALA A 433 23.39 35.85 14.18
CA ALA A 433 22.82 37.19 14.23
C ALA A 433 23.38 38.16 13.17
N ASN A 434 24.52 37.84 12.54
CA ASN A 434 25.12 38.66 11.49
C ASN A 434 24.72 38.24 10.08
N ARG A 435 24.00 37.12 9.94
CA ARG A 435 23.61 36.56 8.65
C ARG A 435 22.57 37.45 7.97
N THR A 436 22.84 37.84 6.73
CA THR A 436 21.92 38.65 5.93
C THR A 436 21.17 37.80 4.91
N ILE A 437 20.05 38.34 4.39
CA ILE A 437 19.30 37.71 3.28
C ILE A 437 20.20 37.49 2.06
N ALA A 438 21.16 38.40 1.80
CA ALA A 438 22.07 38.30 0.68
C ALA A 438 23.05 37.11 0.83
N ASP A 439 23.43 36.75 2.05
CA ASP A 439 24.30 35.60 2.33
C ASP A 439 23.56 34.26 2.14
N GLU A 440 22.26 34.25 2.45
CA GLU A 440 21.39 33.08 2.41
C GLU A 440 20.89 32.75 1.00
N LEU A 441 20.69 33.78 0.17
CA LEU A 441 19.98 33.67 -1.10
C LEU A 441 20.62 32.70 -2.11
N PRO A 442 21.95 32.68 -2.33
CA PRO A 442 22.56 31.75 -3.26
C PRO A 442 22.32 30.29 -2.88
N ALA A 443 22.46 29.96 -1.60
CA ALA A 443 22.26 28.60 -1.10
C ALA A 443 20.78 28.21 -1.16
N ALA A 444 19.87 29.10 -0.75
CA ALA A 444 18.43 28.87 -0.87
C ALA A 444 18.01 28.61 -2.33
N LYS A 445 18.57 29.36 -3.28
CA LYS A 445 18.31 29.17 -4.71
C LYS A 445 18.77 27.81 -5.21
N THR A 446 19.97 27.36 -4.83
CA THR A 446 20.47 26.02 -5.18
C THR A 446 19.58 24.94 -4.57
N ALA A 447 19.26 25.04 -3.28
CA ALA A 447 18.37 24.09 -2.60
C ALA A 447 16.99 23.98 -3.28
N ILE A 448 16.38 25.13 -3.61
CA ILE A 448 15.10 25.19 -4.32
C ILE A 448 15.22 24.55 -5.70
N ALA A 449 16.27 24.86 -6.47
CA ALA A 449 16.47 24.30 -7.81
C ALA A 449 16.65 22.78 -7.78
N ASP A 450 17.51 22.27 -6.89
CA ASP A 450 17.79 20.84 -6.75
C ASP A 450 16.58 20.05 -6.25
N PHE A 451 15.84 20.62 -5.30
CA PHE A 451 14.58 20.05 -4.83
C PHE A 451 13.54 20.04 -5.96
N MET A 452 13.38 21.15 -6.68
CA MET A 452 12.39 21.26 -7.76
C MET A 452 12.72 20.31 -8.93
N ARG A 453 14.00 20.16 -9.29
CA ARG A 453 14.46 19.24 -10.34
C ARG A 453 14.08 17.80 -10.03
N ARG A 454 14.33 17.34 -8.80
CA ARG A 454 13.93 15.99 -8.34
C ARG A 454 12.41 15.86 -8.24
N ALA A 455 11.75 16.85 -7.64
CA ALA A 455 10.30 16.86 -7.48
C ALA A 455 9.54 16.90 -8.81
N TYR A 456 10.09 17.52 -9.86
CA TYR A 456 9.47 17.57 -11.20
C TYR A 456 10.01 16.48 -12.13
N ARG A 457 11.08 15.78 -11.72
CA ARG A 457 11.68 14.64 -12.45
C ARG A 457 12.18 15.04 -13.85
N ARG A 458 12.55 16.31 -14.00
CA ARG A 458 13.06 16.90 -15.24
C ARG A 458 13.97 18.10 -14.95
N PRO A 459 14.75 18.57 -15.93
CA PRO A 459 15.40 19.87 -15.86
C PRO A 459 14.36 20.97 -15.65
N VAL A 460 14.73 21.96 -14.84
CA VAL A 460 13.88 23.09 -14.47
C VAL A 460 14.41 24.37 -15.08
N ASP A 461 13.51 25.20 -15.59
CA ASP A 461 13.90 26.46 -16.22
C ASP A 461 14.26 27.51 -15.18
N ALA A 462 15.19 28.40 -15.53
CA ALA A 462 15.60 29.48 -14.63
C ALA A 462 14.41 30.33 -14.14
N ALA A 463 13.44 30.61 -15.02
CA ALA A 463 12.24 31.36 -14.65
C ALA A 463 11.35 30.62 -13.64
N GLU A 464 11.25 29.29 -13.74
CA GLU A 464 10.50 28.48 -12.77
C GLU A 464 11.16 28.55 -11.39
N VAL A 465 12.50 28.50 -11.35
CA VAL A 465 13.28 28.59 -10.12
C VAL A 465 13.15 29.98 -9.50
N GLU A 466 13.33 31.06 -10.28
CA GLU A 466 13.19 32.43 -9.77
C GLU A 466 11.80 32.67 -9.16
N ALA A 467 10.74 32.18 -9.79
CA ALA A 467 9.38 32.32 -9.25
C ALA A 467 9.21 31.66 -7.87
N LYS A 468 9.97 30.61 -7.55
CA LYS A 468 9.99 30.00 -6.21
C LYS A 468 10.92 30.76 -5.26
N VAL A 469 12.09 31.20 -5.74
CA VAL A 469 13.02 32.03 -4.96
C VAL A 469 12.37 33.33 -4.50
N ASP A 470 11.51 33.94 -5.33
CA ASP A 470 10.74 35.13 -4.97
C ASP A 470 9.85 34.91 -3.75
N LEU A 471 9.26 33.72 -3.58
CA LEU A 471 8.45 33.38 -2.40
C LEU A 471 9.31 33.36 -1.12
N PHE A 472 10.52 32.80 -1.22
CA PHE A 472 11.49 32.81 -0.13
C PHE A 472 11.92 34.24 0.23
N GLN A 473 12.27 35.05 -0.77
CA GLN A 473 12.67 36.44 -0.55
C GLN A 473 11.57 37.27 0.09
N GLN A 474 10.32 37.15 -0.40
CA GLN A 474 9.17 37.86 0.18
C GLN A 474 8.99 37.51 1.66
N ALA A 475 9.09 36.23 2.02
CA ALA A 475 9.00 35.79 3.42
C ALA A 475 10.16 36.36 4.27
N ARG A 476 11.40 36.31 3.76
CA ARG A 476 12.57 36.87 4.47
C ARG A 476 12.46 38.39 4.65
N THR A 477 12.02 39.12 3.64
CA THR A 477 11.79 40.58 3.72
C THR A 477 10.67 40.93 4.69
N ALA A 478 9.66 40.06 4.85
CA ALA A 478 8.62 40.20 5.86
C ALA A 478 9.07 39.88 7.31
N GLY A 479 10.34 39.50 7.50
CA GLY A 479 10.93 39.21 8.81
C GLY A 479 10.80 37.75 9.28
N THR A 480 10.30 36.84 8.42
CA THR A 480 10.25 35.40 8.73
C THR A 480 11.66 34.82 8.74
N GLU A 481 12.01 34.02 9.75
CA GLU A 481 13.32 33.34 9.84
C GLU A 481 13.57 32.38 8.67
N TYR A 482 14.83 32.08 8.35
CA TYR A 482 15.21 31.23 7.22
C TYR A 482 14.46 29.88 7.21
N ALA A 483 14.41 29.21 8.38
CA ALA A 483 13.78 27.90 8.53
C ALA A 483 12.30 27.89 8.14
N GLU A 484 11.57 28.97 8.46
CA GLU A 484 10.17 29.10 8.09
C GLU A 484 9.98 29.66 6.67
N ALA A 485 10.87 30.56 6.24
CA ALA A 485 10.81 31.17 4.91
C ALA A 485 11.04 30.15 3.79
N ILE A 486 11.93 29.18 3.99
CA ILE A 486 12.23 28.15 2.97
C ILE A 486 11.08 27.15 2.77
N ARG A 487 10.15 27.03 3.73
CA ARG A 487 8.97 26.15 3.60
C ARG A 487 8.04 26.61 2.48
N SER A 488 7.85 27.91 2.31
CA SER A 488 6.94 28.50 1.31
C SER A 488 7.20 28.02 -0.13
N PRO A 489 8.42 28.14 -0.69
CA PRO A 489 8.70 27.61 -2.02
C PRO A 489 8.59 26.08 -2.09
N LEU A 490 8.98 25.36 -1.03
CA LEU A 490 8.89 23.89 -1.02
C LEU A 490 7.43 23.41 -1.06
N ILE A 491 6.54 24.03 -0.30
CA ILE A 491 5.09 23.78 -0.37
C ILE A 491 4.58 24.10 -1.78
N ALA A 492 4.97 25.23 -2.36
CA ALA A 492 4.55 25.60 -3.71
C ALA A 492 5.02 24.61 -4.79
N ILE A 493 6.18 23.97 -4.60
CA ILE A 493 6.68 22.89 -5.47
C ILE A 493 5.85 21.63 -5.28
N LEU A 494 5.58 21.21 -4.05
CA LEU A 494 4.76 20.02 -3.74
C LEU A 494 3.30 20.17 -4.18
N MET A 495 2.78 21.41 -4.29
CA MET A 495 1.44 21.69 -4.81
C MET A 495 1.37 21.85 -6.33
N SER A 496 2.52 21.78 -7.01
CA SER A 496 2.58 21.96 -8.46
C SER A 496 1.99 20.76 -9.20
N PRO A 497 1.28 20.99 -10.32
CA PRO A 497 0.90 19.91 -11.22
C PRO A 497 2.10 19.07 -11.70
N HIS A 498 3.28 19.67 -11.84
CA HIS A 498 4.50 18.96 -12.22
C HIS A 498 5.04 18.00 -11.15
N PHE A 499 4.60 18.14 -9.90
CA PHE A 499 4.90 17.19 -8.83
C PHE A 499 3.77 16.16 -8.67
N LEU A 500 2.52 16.64 -8.61
CA LEU A 500 1.35 15.81 -8.34
C LEU A 500 0.97 14.90 -9.50
N TYR A 501 1.38 15.21 -10.73
CA TYR A 501 1.07 14.45 -11.93
C TYR A 501 2.32 13.95 -12.64
N LEU A 502 2.21 12.75 -13.19
CA LEU A 502 3.07 12.27 -14.26
C LEU A 502 2.53 12.84 -15.57
N THR A 503 3.18 13.92 -16.03
CA THR A 503 2.82 14.60 -17.27
C THR A 503 3.71 14.12 -18.41
N GLU A 504 3.11 13.56 -19.46
CA GLU A 504 3.75 13.39 -20.78
C GLU A 504 3.16 14.46 -21.71
N PRO A 505 3.53 15.76 -21.57
CA PRO A 505 2.86 16.82 -22.30
C PRO A 505 2.92 16.57 -23.81
N ALA A 506 1.82 16.80 -24.51
CA ALA A 506 1.87 16.83 -25.96
C ALA A 506 2.89 17.88 -26.42
N ALA A 507 3.54 17.65 -27.57
CA ALA A 507 4.60 18.51 -28.12
C ALA A 507 4.20 20.00 -28.23
N ASP A 508 2.90 20.30 -28.14
CA ASP A 508 2.32 21.62 -28.37
C ASP A 508 1.87 22.32 -27.06
N ALA A 509 2.06 21.69 -25.90
CA ALA A 509 1.58 22.21 -24.61
C ALA A 509 2.50 23.26 -23.94
N VAL A 510 3.61 23.63 -24.59
CA VAL A 510 4.44 24.76 -24.16
C VAL A 510 3.90 26.05 -24.80
N GLY A 511 2.87 26.62 -24.18
CA GLY A 511 2.26 27.89 -24.55
C GLY A 511 0.75 27.87 -24.31
N ASP A 512 0.17 28.98 -23.86
CA ASP A 512 -1.26 29.24 -23.58
C ASP A 512 -2.20 29.05 -24.80
N SER A 513 -2.14 27.90 -25.46
CA SER A 513 -2.99 27.57 -26.60
C SER A 513 -4.08 26.62 -26.14
N LYS A 514 -5.32 27.11 -26.29
CA LYS A 514 -6.58 26.43 -26.01
C LYS A 514 -6.53 24.97 -26.46
N VAL A 515 -6.86 24.07 -25.55
CA VAL A 515 -7.05 22.64 -25.81
C VAL A 515 -8.32 22.49 -26.63
N ASP A 516 -8.19 22.53 -27.95
CA ASP A 516 -9.27 22.28 -28.91
C ASP A 516 -9.58 20.77 -29.02
N GLY A 517 -9.77 20.06 -27.90
CA GLY A 517 -10.38 18.72 -27.81
C GLY A 517 -9.85 17.60 -28.74
N LYS A 518 -8.77 17.82 -29.49
CA LYS A 518 -8.23 16.88 -30.47
C LYS A 518 -7.17 16.02 -29.78
N SER A 519 -7.34 14.71 -29.90
CA SER A 519 -6.36 13.70 -29.49
C SER A 519 -4.99 14.05 -30.07
N HIS A 520 -4.00 14.24 -29.19
CA HIS A 520 -2.63 14.49 -29.61
C HIS A 520 -2.05 13.20 -30.22
N ALA A 521 -1.34 13.32 -31.34
CA ALA A 521 -0.72 12.17 -31.99
C ALA A 521 0.31 11.51 -31.06
N PRO A 522 0.45 10.17 -31.08
CA PRO A 522 1.49 9.48 -30.34
C PRO A 522 2.88 10.02 -30.70
N ARG A 523 3.71 10.31 -29.70
CA ARG A 523 5.12 10.69 -29.88
C ARG A 523 6.03 9.80 -29.03
N PRO A 524 7.31 9.65 -29.40
CA PRO A 524 8.30 9.07 -28.50
C PRO A 524 8.38 9.86 -27.19
N LEU A 525 8.58 9.15 -26.08
CA LEU A 525 8.89 9.75 -24.79
C LEU A 525 10.27 10.40 -24.86
N THR A 526 10.42 11.54 -24.20
CA THR A 526 11.74 12.08 -23.86
C THR A 526 12.41 11.17 -22.83
N ASP A 527 13.74 11.24 -22.70
CA ASP A 527 14.44 10.39 -21.75
C ASP A 527 14.03 10.65 -20.29
N HIS A 528 13.62 11.87 -19.92
CA HIS A 528 13.10 12.16 -18.58
C HIS A 528 11.71 11.54 -18.34
N GLU A 529 10.85 11.57 -19.36
CA GLU A 529 9.55 10.89 -19.30
C GLU A 529 9.71 9.38 -19.24
N LEU A 530 10.67 8.83 -20.00
CA LEU A 530 11.04 7.42 -19.95
C LEU A 530 11.59 7.04 -18.56
N ALA A 531 12.46 7.87 -17.98
CA ALA A 531 12.99 7.67 -16.63
C ALA A 531 11.88 7.62 -15.58
N ALA A 532 10.97 8.60 -15.59
CA ALA A 532 9.83 8.63 -14.69
C ALA A 532 8.90 7.43 -14.91
N ARG A 533 8.54 7.11 -16.16
CA ARG A 533 7.66 5.98 -16.46
C ARG A 533 8.26 4.66 -16.01
N LEU A 534 9.55 4.47 -16.21
CA LEU A 534 10.28 3.27 -15.77
C LEU A 534 10.34 3.18 -14.24
N SER A 535 10.65 4.28 -13.55
CA SER A 535 10.75 4.29 -12.08
C SER A 535 9.40 4.09 -11.41
N TYR A 536 8.32 4.70 -11.90
CA TYR A 536 6.98 4.51 -11.33
C TYR A 536 6.40 3.14 -11.64
N LEU A 537 6.77 2.55 -12.77
CA LEU A 537 6.41 1.17 -13.07
C LEU A 537 7.07 0.19 -12.08
N ILE A 538 8.38 0.29 -11.87
CA ILE A 538 9.14 -0.73 -11.12
C ILE A 538 9.21 -0.43 -9.62
N TRP A 539 9.43 0.83 -9.24
CA TRP A 539 9.59 1.24 -7.84
C TRP A 539 8.38 1.99 -7.28
N SER A 540 7.41 2.33 -8.13
CA SER A 540 6.28 3.18 -7.75
C SER A 540 6.73 4.46 -7.04
N SER A 541 7.84 5.03 -7.51
CA SER A 541 8.50 6.21 -6.96
C SER A 541 9.27 6.97 -8.05
N MET A 542 9.82 8.13 -7.69
CA MET A 542 10.62 8.98 -8.58
C MET A 542 11.91 8.28 -9.06
N PRO A 543 12.45 8.67 -10.24
CA PRO A 543 13.73 8.17 -10.73
C PRO A 543 14.87 8.60 -9.81
N ASP A 544 15.87 7.75 -9.64
CA ASP A 544 17.09 8.07 -8.91
C ASP A 544 18.05 8.94 -9.73
N GLU A 545 19.13 9.39 -9.10
CA GLU A 545 20.12 10.27 -9.72
C GLU A 545 20.77 9.63 -10.94
N GLN A 546 20.96 8.30 -10.95
CA GLN A 546 21.53 7.59 -12.10
C GLN A 546 20.58 7.64 -13.31
N LEU A 547 19.29 7.35 -13.13
CA LEU A 547 18.30 7.49 -14.20
C LEU A 547 18.19 8.93 -14.68
N MET A 548 18.16 9.90 -13.75
CA MET A 548 18.08 11.31 -14.08
C MET A 548 19.30 11.79 -14.87
N SER A 549 20.50 11.36 -14.50
CA SER A 549 21.75 11.70 -15.21
C SER A 549 21.81 11.10 -16.62
N LEU A 550 21.38 9.84 -16.79
CA LEU A 550 21.28 9.22 -18.12
C LEU A 550 20.25 9.94 -18.99
N ALA A 551 19.16 10.41 -18.38
CA ALA A 551 18.15 11.18 -19.07
C ALA A 551 18.64 12.58 -19.49
N ASP A 552 19.39 13.29 -18.64
CA ASP A 552 20.01 14.57 -19.02
C ASP A 552 20.97 14.40 -20.21
N ALA A 553 21.68 13.27 -20.24
CA ALA A 553 22.62 12.94 -21.30
C ALA A 553 21.95 12.48 -22.61
N GLY A 554 20.62 12.25 -22.62
CA GLY A 554 19.90 11.68 -23.75
C GLY A 554 20.35 10.26 -24.10
N GLN A 555 20.77 9.48 -23.09
CA GLN A 555 21.32 8.14 -23.26
C GLN A 555 20.37 7.04 -22.79
N LEU A 556 19.33 7.35 -22.02
CA LEU A 556 18.44 6.36 -21.43
C LEU A 556 17.60 5.62 -22.49
N SER A 557 17.23 6.31 -23.57
CA SER A 557 16.48 5.69 -24.68
C SER A 557 17.31 4.73 -25.55
N GLN A 558 18.62 4.64 -25.31
CA GLN A 558 19.48 3.68 -26.01
C GLN A 558 19.17 2.25 -25.53
N PRO A 559 18.93 1.27 -26.42
CA PRO A 559 18.45 -0.06 -26.02
C PRO A 559 19.31 -0.78 -24.98
N GLU A 560 20.64 -0.68 -25.08
CA GLU A 560 21.57 -1.29 -24.14
C GLU A 560 21.50 -0.63 -22.76
N GLN A 561 21.48 0.71 -22.72
CA GLN A 561 21.33 1.47 -21.47
C GLN A 561 19.99 1.19 -20.81
N LEU A 562 18.90 1.20 -21.58
CA LEU A 562 17.55 0.92 -21.09
C LEU A 562 17.48 -0.48 -20.47
N SER A 563 17.99 -1.51 -21.15
CA SER A 563 18.02 -2.88 -20.62
C SER A 563 18.81 -2.97 -19.32
N GLN A 564 20.00 -2.37 -19.27
CA GLN A 564 20.83 -2.36 -18.05
C GLN A 564 20.14 -1.66 -16.89
N GLN A 565 19.43 -0.55 -17.15
CA GLN A 565 18.68 0.14 -16.10
C GLN A 565 17.47 -0.68 -15.64
N VAL A 566 16.74 -1.35 -16.52
CA VAL A 566 15.65 -2.26 -16.12
C VAL A 566 16.15 -3.35 -15.18
N ASP A 567 17.24 -4.04 -15.54
CA ASP A 567 17.83 -5.11 -14.71
C ASP A 567 18.27 -4.57 -13.34
N ARG A 568 18.86 -3.37 -13.31
CA ARG A 568 19.28 -2.70 -12.07
C ARG A 568 18.09 -2.38 -11.17
N LEU A 569 17.02 -1.80 -11.73
CA LEU A 569 15.84 -1.41 -10.96
C LEU A 569 15.11 -2.66 -10.40
N LEU A 570 15.07 -3.75 -11.16
CA LEU A 570 14.50 -5.03 -10.73
C LEU A 570 15.35 -5.72 -9.64
N ALA A 571 16.67 -5.50 -9.63
CA ALA A 571 17.55 -6.04 -8.60
C ALA A 571 17.51 -5.25 -7.28
N ASP A 572 16.97 -4.03 -7.29
CA ASP A 572 16.84 -3.17 -6.12
C ASP A 572 15.66 -3.62 -5.23
N PRO A 573 15.78 -3.62 -3.89
CA PRO A 573 14.68 -3.95 -2.98
C PRO A 573 13.40 -3.13 -3.19
N LYS A 574 13.48 -1.92 -3.76
CA LYS A 574 12.30 -1.13 -4.12
C LYS A 574 11.40 -1.81 -5.15
N SER A 575 11.92 -2.78 -5.91
CA SER A 575 11.13 -3.56 -6.88
C SER A 575 10.02 -4.40 -6.24
N THR A 576 10.06 -4.67 -4.93
CA THR A 576 8.92 -5.26 -4.21
C THR A 576 7.64 -4.43 -4.41
N ALA A 577 7.76 -3.10 -4.61
CA ALA A 577 6.62 -2.26 -4.97
C ALA A 577 5.92 -2.72 -6.26
N PHE A 578 6.67 -3.16 -7.27
CA PHE A 578 6.08 -3.71 -8.50
C PHE A 578 5.26 -4.97 -8.21
N VAL A 579 5.78 -5.90 -7.41
CA VAL A 579 5.06 -7.12 -7.03
C VAL A 579 3.78 -6.78 -6.27
N ASN A 580 3.87 -5.93 -5.25
CA ASN A 580 2.74 -5.56 -4.39
C ASN A 580 1.68 -4.74 -5.13
N ASN A 581 2.09 -3.89 -6.09
CA ASN A 581 1.20 -3.02 -6.86
C ASN A 581 0.62 -3.70 -8.10
N PHE A 582 1.40 -4.50 -8.82
CA PHE A 582 0.93 -5.17 -10.02
C PHE A 582 0.32 -6.53 -9.70
N ALA A 583 1.11 -7.47 -9.18
CA ALA A 583 0.64 -8.83 -8.90
C ALA A 583 -0.40 -8.83 -7.76
N GLY A 584 -0.18 -8.03 -6.72
CA GLY A 584 -1.10 -7.91 -5.59
C GLY A 584 -2.50 -7.44 -5.99
N GLN A 585 -2.62 -6.55 -6.98
CA GLN A 585 -3.90 -6.11 -7.52
C GLN A 585 -4.46 -7.09 -8.56
N TRP A 586 -3.62 -7.58 -9.47
CA TRP A 586 -4.04 -8.48 -10.54
C TRP A 586 -4.60 -9.82 -10.02
N LEU A 587 -3.99 -10.38 -8.98
CA LEU A 587 -4.41 -11.62 -8.33
C LEU A 587 -5.37 -11.41 -7.15
N GLY A 588 -5.68 -10.15 -6.80
CA GLY A 588 -6.54 -9.82 -5.66
C GLY A 588 -5.93 -10.15 -4.29
N LEU A 589 -4.60 -10.28 -4.18
CA LEU A 589 -3.92 -10.63 -2.92
C LEU A 589 -4.15 -9.57 -1.82
N ARG A 590 -4.37 -8.31 -2.21
CA ARG A 590 -4.68 -7.22 -1.27
C ARG A 590 -6.00 -7.39 -0.54
N GLU A 591 -6.89 -8.21 -1.08
CA GLU A 591 -8.22 -8.48 -0.51
C GLU A 591 -8.24 -9.75 0.36
N VAL A 592 -7.11 -10.48 0.44
CA VAL A 592 -6.99 -11.65 1.32
C VAL A 592 -7.19 -11.21 2.77
N GLY A 593 -8.12 -11.87 3.47
CA GLY A 593 -8.52 -11.53 4.84
C GLY A 593 -9.56 -10.42 4.96
N ALA A 594 -10.02 -9.81 3.85
CA ALA A 594 -11.13 -8.84 3.91
C ALA A 594 -12.47 -9.50 4.26
N ASN A 595 -12.67 -10.75 3.81
CA ASN A 595 -13.86 -11.55 4.10
C ASN A 595 -13.44 -12.96 4.56
N PRO A 596 -12.91 -13.10 5.79
CA PRO A 596 -12.45 -14.39 6.27
C PRO A 596 -13.65 -15.35 6.45
N PRO A 597 -13.49 -16.64 6.16
CA PRO A 597 -14.50 -17.65 6.42
C PRO A 597 -14.83 -17.74 7.92
N ALA A 598 -16.03 -18.23 8.22
CA ALA A 598 -16.50 -18.37 9.59
C ALA A 598 -15.58 -19.33 10.40
N PRO A 599 -14.94 -18.88 11.49
CA PRO A 599 -13.93 -19.67 12.21
C PRO A 599 -14.45 -20.98 12.82
N ASP A 600 -15.75 -21.08 13.05
CA ASP A 600 -16.42 -22.29 13.54
C ASP A 600 -16.64 -23.35 12.44
N LEU A 601 -16.75 -22.93 11.17
CA LEU A 601 -16.86 -23.82 10.02
C LEU A 601 -15.50 -24.17 9.42
N TYR A 602 -14.53 -23.25 9.53
CA TYR A 602 -13.18 -23.38 8.96
C TYR A 602 -12.12 -23.15 10.04
N PRO A 603 -11.99 -24.06 11.03
CA PRO A 603 -11.11 -23.87 12.18
C PRO A 603 -9.61 -23.88 11.84
N HIS A 604 -9.24 -24.31 10.62
CA HIS A 604 -7.87 -24.28 10.11
C HIS A 604 -7.57 -23.03 9.26
N TYR A 605 -8.56 -22.17 9.03
CA TYR A 605 -8.32 -20.86 8.44
C TYR A 605 -7.92 -19.91 9.55
N ASP A 606 -6.63 -19.62 9.65
CA ASP A 606 -6.05 -18.70 10.61
C ASP A 606 -5.27 -17.59 9.91
N ARG A 607 -4.82 -16.60 10.70
CA ARG A 607 -4.03 -15.48 10.19
C ARG A 607 -2.70 -15.93 9.58
N HIS A 608 -2.13 -17.05 10.03
CA HIS A 608 -0.88 -17.57 9.49
C HIS A 608 -1.07 -18.08 8.06
N LEU A 609 -2.17 -18.80 7.80
CA LEU A 609 -2.56 -19.21 6.45
C LEU A 609 -2.80 -17.99 5.54
N GLU A 610 -3.51 -16.97 6.03
CA GLU A 610 -3.72 -15.72 5.27
C GLU A 610 -2.40 -15.09 4.83
N THR A 611 -1.48 -14.88 5.78
CA THR A 611 -0.17 -14.28 5.48
C THR A 611 0.69 -15.18 4.59
N SER A 612 0.56 -16.50 4.72
CA SER A 612 1.32 -17.46 3.91
C SER A 612 0.86 -17.47 2.45
N ILE A 613 -0.46 -17.39 2.19
CA ILE A 613 -1.00 -17.34 0.82
C ILE A 613 -0.48 -16.11 0.07
N VAL A 614 -0.45 -14.96 0.75
CA VAL A 614 0.10 -13.72 0.19
C VAL A 614 1.61 -13.86 -0.01
N GLY A 615 2.34 -14.25 1.04
CA GLY A 615 3.80 -14.36 1.01
C GLY A 615 4.35 -15.36 0.01
N GLU A 616 3.67 -16.50 -0.21
CA GLU A 616 4.06 -17.49 -1.23
C GLU A 616 4.00 -16.90 -2.64
N THR A 617 3.05 -16.01 -2.91
CA THR A 617 2.87 -15.40 -4.24
C THR A 617 3.85 -14.25 -4.48
N GLU A 618 4.33 -13.62 -3.41
CA GLU A 618 5.29 -12.50 -3.46
C GLU A 618 6.76 -12.97 -3.52
N ALA A 619 7.05 -14.22 -3.10
CA ALA A 619 8.38 -14.84 -3.07
C ALA A 619 8.81 -15.41 -4.43
#